data_AF-A0ABD6SC05-F1
#
_entry.id   AF-A0ABD6SC05-F1
#
_cell.length_a   1.000
_cell.length_b   1.000
_cell.length_c   1.000
_cell.angle_alpha   90.00
_cell.angle_beta   90.00
_cell.angle_gamma   90.00
#
_symmetry.space_group_name_H-M   'P 1'
#
loop_
_entity.id
_entity.type
_entity.pdbx_description
1 polymer ?
#
loop_
_entity_poly.entity_id
_entity_poly.type
_entity_poly.pdbx_seq_one_letter_code
_entity_poly.pdbx_strand_id
1 'polypeptide(L)'
;MSNSKKDFCIVSKLVIDLVNNLSEEQYNNLVNGTADIRYIEKGIDNEKKEIYNGIIYELSKKDDLEEKIGIIKTNTHLSTKSKLIEFCKYFKIEYKAKENIDTIIQNIIQYVDENKENIMYRFEKAEDIQGSIDEIASKLEEIMNVEEARTLISQSKAIENKTNLLKLAKRLNVFIDREATYETIVDNIIKSVVEAKIRSYVIRKKL
;
A
#
# COMPACT_ATOMS: atom_id res chain seq x y z
N MET A 1 17.64 -20.95 19.50
CA MET A 1 16.43 -21.57 18.89
C MET A 1 15.20 -20.67 19.11
N SER A 2 15.20 -19.43 18.61
CA SER A 2 14.30 -18.37 19.09
C SER A 2 13.42 -17.68 18.02
N ASN A 3 13.23 -18.27 16.82
CA ASN A 3 12.38 -17.67 15.78
C ASN A 3 11.05 -18.42 15.51
N SER A 4 10.83 -19.62 16.06
CA SER A 4 9.67 -20.45 15.63
C SER A 4 8.31 -19.82 15.94
N LYS A 5 8.16 -19.03 17.02
CA LYS A 5 6.91 -18.35 17.35
C LYS A 5 6.61 -17.20 16.38
N LYS A 6 7.62 -16.42 16.01
CA LYS A 6 7.48 -15.31 15.06
C LYS A 6 7.16 -15.84 13.66
N ASP A 7 7.88 -16.88 13.25
CA ASP A 7 7.66 -17.54 11.96
C ASP A 7 6.27 -18.20 11.91
N PHE A 8 5.84 -18.84 13.01
CA PHE A 8 4.48 -19.37 13.14
C PHE A 8 3.42 -18.28 13.03
N CYS A 9 3.59 -17.13 13.68
CA CYS A 9 2.66 -16.01 13.57
C CYS A 9 2.60 -15.46 12.13
N ILE A 10 3.73 -15.36 11.44
CA ILE A 10 3.79 -14.89 10.05
C ILE A 10 3.06 -15.87 9.13
N VAL A 11 3.37 -17.17 9.23
CA VAL A 11 2.73 -18.22 8.43
C VAL A 11 1.24 -18.30 8.72
N SER A 12 0.85 -18.27 10.00
CA SER A 12 -0.56 -18.31 10.40
C SER A 12 -1.33 -17.11 9.84
N LYS A 13 -0.74 -15.92 9.88
CA LYS A 13 -1.35 -14.73 9.30
C LYS A 13 -1.51 -14.84 7.79
N LEU A 14 -0.49 -15.31 7.08
CA LEU A 14 -0.58 -15.54 5.63
C LEU A 14 -1.66 -16.54 5.26
N VAL A 15 -1.82 -17.62 6.03
CA VAL A 15 -2.85 -18.64 5.81
C VAL A 15 -4.24 -18.08 6.11
N ILE A 16 -4.42 -17.36 7.22
CA ILE A 16 -5.70 -16.73 7.58
C ILE A 16 -6.09 -15.70 6.51
N ASP A 17 -5.16 -14.84 6.11
CA ASP A 17 -5.40 -13.83 5.07
C ASP A 17 -5.72 -14.51 3.72
N LEU A 18 -5.08 -15.63 3.39
CA LEU A 18 -5.42 -16.41 2.19
C LEU A 18 -6.86 -16.93 2.27
N VAL A 19 -7.21 -17.64 3.35
CA VAL A 19 -8.53 -18.26 3.55
C VAL A 19 -9.65 -17.21 3.53
N ASN A 20 -9.44 -16.07 4.19
CA ASN A 20 -10.42 -14.98 4.24
C ASN A 20 -10.68 -14.30 2.89
N ASN A 21 -9.79 -14.47 1.92
CA ASN A 21 -9.89 -13.89 0.58
C ASN A 21 -10.32 -14.90 -0.50
N LEU A 22 -10.61 -16.16 -0.13
CA LEU A 22 -11.16 -17.13 -1.07
C LEU A 22 -12.66 -16.90 -1.26
N SER A 23 -13.16 -17.13 -2.47
CA SER A 23 -14.60 -17.27 -2.68
C SER A 23 -15.12 -18.54 -2.02
N GLU A 24 -16.42 -18.63 -1.78
CA GLU A 24 -17.05 -19.81 -1.18
C GLU A 24 -16.80 -21.08 -2.02
N GLU A 25 -16.84 -20.96 -3.34
CA GLU A 25 -16.49 -22.03 -4.28
C GLU A 25 -15.02 -22.45 -4.14
N GLN A 26 -14.09 -21.50 -4.08
CA GLN A 26 -12.66 -21.78 -3.93
C GLN A 26 -12.34 -22.43 -2.59
N TYR A 27 -12.97 -21.96 -1.52
CA TYR A 27 -12.86 -22.56 -0.19
C TYR A 27 -13.37 -24.01 -0.19
N ASN A 28 -14.55 -24.25 -0.76
CA ASN A 28 -15.13 -25.59 -0.85
C ASN A 28 -14.26 -26.54 -1.68
N ASN A 29 -13.70 -26.07 -2.79
CA ASN A 29 -12.76 -26.87 -3.59
C ASN A 29 -11.46 -27.19 -2.83
N LEU A 30 -10.99 -26.27 -1.98
CA LEU A 30 -9.83 -26.49 -1.13
C LEU A 30 -10.10 -27.55 -0.05
N VAL A 31 -11.26 -27.46 0.61
CA VAL A 31 -11.69 -28.41 1.66
C VAL A 31 -11.91 -29.81 1.08
N ASN A 32 -12.47 -29.90 -0.14
CA ASN A 32 -12.75 -31.16 -0.81
C ASN A 32 -11.52 -31.78 -1.50
N GLY A 33 -10.35 -31.15 -1.42
CA GLY A 33 -9.11 -31.65 -2.01
C GLY A 33 -9.11 -31.61 -3.55
N THR A 34 -9.96 -30.79 -4.17
CA THR A 34 -10.05 -30.62 -5.63
C THR A 34 -9.28 -29.38 -6.13
N ALA A 35 -8.57 -28.68 -5.24
CA ALA A 35 -7.78 -27.49 -5.57
C ALA A 35 -6.36 -27.55 -4.97
N ASP A 36 -5.41 -26.94 -5.68
CA ASP A 36 -4.01 -26.79 -5.25
C ASP A 36 -3.67 -25.33 -4.95
N ILE A 37 -2.91 -25.11 -3.88
CA ILE A 37 -2.30 -23.80 -3.58
C ILE A 37 -0.94 -23.75 -4.27
N ARG A 38 -0.76 -22.75 -5.15
CA ARG A 38 0.53 -22.51 -5.83
C ARG A 38 1.09 -21.14 -5.46
N TYR A 39 2.32 -21.14 -4.96
CA TYR A 39 3.11 -19.92 -4.89
C TYR A 39 3.54 -19.55 -6.31
N ILE A 40 3.18 -18.34 -6.73
CA ILE A 40 3.66 -17.76 -7.98
C ILE A 40 4.50 -16.55 -7.57
N GLU A 41 5.80 -16.64 -7.80
CA GLU A 41 6.68 -15.49 -7.72
C GLU A 41 6.26 -14.51 -8.83
N LYS A 42 5.34 -13.63 -8.48
CA LYS A 42 5.13 -12.45 -9.30
C LYS A 42 6.38 -11.62 -9.09
N GLY A 43 7.23 -11.50 -10.11
CA GLY A 43 8.33 -10.53 -10.13
C GLY A 43 7.75 -9.12 -10.09
N ILE A 44 7.20 -8.73 -8.93
CA ILE A 44 6.52 -7.47 -8.74
C ILE A 44 7.60 -6.43 -8.55
N ASP A 45 7.89 -5.76 -9.66
CA ASP A 45 8.38 -4.40 -9.60
C ASP A 45 7.37 -3.56 -8.80
N ASN A 46 7.72 -3.23 -7.56
CA ASN A 46 6.83 -2.49 -6.64
C ASN A 46 6.39 -1.15 -7.26
N GLU A 47 7.21 -0.56 -8.12
CA GLU A 47 6.89 0.67 -8.85
C GLU A 47 5.73 0.43 -9.82
N LYS A 48 5.77 -0.65 -10.61
CA LYS A 48 4.66 -1.03 -11.49
C LYS A 48 3.37 -1.31 -10.73
N LYS A 49 3.47 -1.92 -9.54
CA LYS A 49 2.32 -2.17 -8.68
C LYS A 49 1.64 -0.86 -8.26
N GLU A 50 2.40 0.13 -7.79
CA GLU A 50 1.84 1.44 -7.40
C GLU A 50 1.21 2.15 -8.61
N ILE A 51 1.87 2.14 -9.77
CA ILE A 51 1.37 2.75 -11.00
C ILE A 51 0.04 2.11 -11.44
N TYR A 52 0.00 0.79 -11.56
CA TYR A 52 -1.21 0.08 -12.03
C TYR A 52 -2.38 0.22 -11.05
N ASN A 53 -2.08 0.20 -9.76
CA ASN A 53 -3.04 0.49 -8.72
C ASN A 53 -3.57 1.93 -8.83
N GLY A 54 -2.70 2.93 -9.03
CA GLY A 54 -3.14 4.31 -9.22
C GLY A 54 -4.09 4.48 -10.40
N ILE A 55 -3.77 3.83 -11.53
CA ILE A 55 -4.60 3.88 -12.74
C ILE A 55 -6.00 3.28 -12.50
N ILE A 56 -6.08 2.12 -11.83
CA ILE A 56 -7.38 1.47 -11.61
C ILE A 56 -8.27 2.29 -10.67
N TYR A 57 -7.66 2.97 -9.69
CA TYR A 57 -8.36 3.90 -8.81
C TYR A 57 -8.84 5.13 -9.57
N GLU A 58 -8.00 5.73 -10.42
CA GLU A 58 -8.39 6.87 -11.26
C GLU A 58 -9.59 6.53 -12.15
N LEU A 59 -9.57 5.36 -12.79
CA LEU A 59 -10.69 4.87 -13.60
C LEU A 59 -11.95 4.65 -12.75
N SER A 60 -11.80 4.14 -11.53
CA SER A 60 -12.94 3.90 -10.62
C SER A 60 -13.62 5.19 -10.14
N LYS A 61 -12.94 6.34 -10.18
CA LYS A 61 -13.54 7.65 -9.82
C LYS A 61 -14.42 8.23 -10.91
N LYS A 62 -14.34 7.73 -12.13
CA LYS A 62 -15.09 8.24 -13.27
C LYS A 62 -16.36 7.42 -13.47
N ASP A 63 -17.45 8.10 -13.78
CA ASP A 63 -18.71 7.47 -14.16
C ASP A 63 -18.89 7.44 -15.67
N ASP A 64 -18.31 8.41 -16.38
CA ASP A 64 -18.42 8.53 -17.83
C ASP A 64 -17.47 7.58 -18.59
N LEU A 65 -18.00 6.95 -19.65
CA LEU A 65 -17.27 5.98 -20.47
C LEU A 65 -16.19 6.65 -21.33
N GLU A 66 -16.49 7.81 -21.92
CA GLU A 66 -15.54 8.52 -22.78
C GLU A 66 -14.35 9.03 -21.97
N GLU A 67 -14.59 9.51 -20.74
CA GLU A 67 -13.53 9.90 -19.81
C GLU A 67 -12.61 8.72 -19.47
N LYS A 68 -13.16 7.54 -19.16
CA LYS A 68 -12.35 6.34 -18.88
C LYS A 68 -11.51 5.92 -20.08
N ILE A 69 -12.10 5.93 -21.28
CA ILE A 69 -11.37 5.64 -22.52
C ILE A 69 -10.25 6.67 -22.74
N GLY A 70 -10.53 7.96 -22.47
CA GLY A 70 -9.55 9.05 -22.55
C GLY A 70 -8.36 8.82 -21.63
N ILE A 71 -8.60 8.46 -20.36
CA ILE A 71 -7.55 8.11 -19.39
C ILE A 71 -6.71 6.95 -19.92
N ILE A 72 -7.33 5.86 -20.37
CA ILE A 72 -6.61 4.67 -20.85
C ILE A 72 -5.74 5.00 -22.09
N LYS A 73 -6.27 5.77 -23.04
CA LYS A 73 -5.55 6.11 -24.29
C LYS A 73 -4.41 7.10 -24.07
N THR A 74 -4.54 8.01 -23.11
CA THR A 74 -3.52 9.04 -22.82
C THR A 74 -2.47 8.57 -21.82
N ASN A 75 -2.75 7.53 -21.03
CA ASN A 75 -1.83 7.01 -20.04
C ASN A 75 -0.62 6.30 -20.69
N THR A 76 0.58 6.75 -20.35
CA THR A 76 1.85 6.22 -20.90
C THR A 76 2.07 4.74 -20.57
N HIS A 77 1.46 4.22 -19.51
CA HIS A 77 1.53 2.83 -19.09
C HIS A 77 0.43 1.96 -19.70
N LEU A 78 -0.50 2.53 -20.46
CA LEU A 78 -1.55 1.81 -21.21
C LEU A 78 -1.57 2.16 -22.71
N SER A 79 -0.63 2.97 -23.18
CA SER A 79 -0.62 3.52 -24.54
C SER A 79 -0.41 2.51 -25.69
N THR A 80 0.00 1.28 -25.38
CA THR A 80 0.22 0.24 -26.42
C THR A 80 -0.52 -1.05 -26.08
N LYS A 81 -0.87 -1.82 -27.10
CA LYS A 81 -1.53 -3.13 -26.93
C LYS A 81 -0.75 -4.06 -25.99
N SER A 82 0.58 -4.08 -26.07
CA SER A 82 1.42 -4.89 -25.20
C SER A 82 1.26 -4.50 -23.73
N LYS A 83 1.24 -3.19 -23.45
CA LYS A 83 1.06 -2.65 -22.10
C LYS A 83 -0.35 -2.87 -21.55
N LEU A 84 -1.37 -2.74 -22.39
CA LEU A 84 -2.75 -3.11 -22.02
C LEU A 84 -2.85 -4.59 -21.64
N ILE A 85 -2.21 -5.47 -22.40
CA ILE A 85 -2.15 -6.90 -22.10
C ILE A 85 -1.39 -7.16 -20.78
N GLU A 86 -0.28 -6.47 -20.54
CA GLU A 86 0.47 -6.56 -19.28
C GLU A 86 -0.39 -6.13 -18.08
N PHE A 87 -1.14 -5.04 -18.23
CA PHE A 87 -2.10 -4.56 -17.23
C PHE A 87 -3.21 -5.60 -16.96
N CYS A 88 -3.80 -6.16 -18.02
CA CYS A 88 -4.80 -7.22 -17.90
C CYS A 88 -4.23 -8.46 -17.18
N LYS A 89 -3.00 -8.89 -17.51
CA LYS A 89 -2.33 -9.99 -16.80
C LYS A 89 -2.14 -9.71 -15.31
N TYR A 90 -1.78 -8.47 -14.97
CA TYR A 90 -1.54 -8.08 -13.58
C TYR A 90 -2.81 -8.20 -12.72
N PHE A 91 -3.94 -7.67 -13.22
CA PHE A 91 -5.25 -7.73 -12.57
C PHE A 91 -6.04 -9.01 -12.85
N LYS A 92 -5.51 -9.93 -13.67
CA LYS A 92 -6.18 -11.14 -14.14
C LYS A 92 -7.49 -10.86 -14.88
N ILE A 93 -7.52 -9.77 -15.66
CA ILE A 93 -8.64 -9.43 -16.55
C ILE A 93 -8.57 -10.36 -17.76
N GLU A 94 -9.71 -10.91 -18.18
CA GLU A 94 -9.75 -11.77 -19.36
C GLU A 94 -9.45 -10.98 -20.64
N TYR A 95 -8.57 -11.53 -21.47
CA TYR A 95 -8.24 -10.98 -22.79
C TYR A 95 -7.82 -12.11 -23.74
N LYS A 96 -8.05 -11.93 -25.04
CA LYS A 96 -7.52 -12.80 -26.10
C LYS A 96 -6.43 -12.07 -26.87
N ALA A 97 -5.33 -12.75 -27.17
CA ALA A 97 -4.19 -12.13 -27.87
C ALA A 97 -4.56 -11.51 -29.25
N LYS A 98 -5.59 -12.06 -29.90
CA LYS A 98 -6.11 -11.60 -31.20
C LYS A 98 -7.15 -10.48 -31.10
N GLU A 99 -7.62 -10.11 -29.90
CA GLU A 99 -8.57 -9.01 -29.73
C GLU A 99 -7.97 -7.68 -30.18
N ASN A 100 -8.83 -6.77 -30.63
CA ASN A 100 -8.41 -5.41 -30.97
C ASN A 100 -8.17 -4.60 -29.67
N ILE A 101 -7.55 -3.42 -29.81
CA ILE A 101 -7.23 -2.56 -28.67
C ILE A 101 -8.51 -2.12 -27.95
N ASP A 102 -9.54 -1.73 -28.69
CA ASP A 102 -10.78 -1.21 -28.11
C ASP A 102 -11.52 -2.25 -27.26
N THR A 103 -11.54 -3.53 -27.67
CA THR A 103 -12.10 -4.63 -26.88
C THR A 103 -11.31 -4.82 -25.58
N ILE A 104 -9.97 -4.76 -25.62
CA ILE A 104 -9.17 -4.86 -24.40
C ILE A 104 -9.48 -3.69 -23.45
N ILE A 105 -9.63 -2.47 -23.99
CA ILE A 105 -10.04 -1.29 -23.21
C ILE A 105 -11.42 -1.50 -22.57
N GLN A 106 -12.39 -2.03 -23.32
CA GLN A 106 -13.73 -2.33 -22.80
C GLN A 106 -13.67 -3.36 -21.67
N ASN A 107 -12.89 -4.43 -21.81
CA ASN A 107 -12.73 -5.42 -20.75
C ASN A 107 -12.11 -4.82 -19.48
N ILE A 108 -11.16 -3.88 -19.62
CA ILE A 108 -10.59 -3.15 -18.47
C ILE A 108 -11.66 -2.30 -17.78
N ILE A 109 -12.44 -1.55 -18.56
CA ILE A 109 -13.50 -0.69 -18.02
C ILE A 109 -14.57 -1.53 -17.32
N GLN A 110 -15.01 -2.62 -17.95
CA GLN A 110 -15.96 -3.55 -17.36
C GLN A 110 -15.46 -4.10 -16.02
N TYR A 111 -14.20 -4.55 -15.97
CA TYR A 111 -13.60 -5.02 -14.73
C TYR A 111 -13.58 -3.93 -13.64
N VAL A 112 -13.25 -2.68 -13.99
CA VAL A 112 -13.27 -1.54 -13.06
C VAL A 112 -14.67 -1.33 -12.49
N ASP A 113 -15.70 -1.37 -13.35
CA ASP A 113 -17.08 -1.12 -12.95
C ASP A 113 -17.63 -2.24 -12.07
N GLU A 114 -17.37 -3.50 -12.40
CA GLU A 114 -17.75 -4.66 -11.59
C GLU A 114 -17.08 -4.68 -10.21
N ASN A 115 -15.89 -4.09 -10.09
CA ASN A 115 -15.10 -4.10 -8.86
C ASN A 115 -15.01 -2.72 -8.19
N LYS A 116 -15.79 -1.73 -8.64
CA LYS A 116 -15.64 -0.32 -8.28
C LYS A 116 -15.61 -0.09 -6.77
N GLU A 117 -16.59 -0.61 -6.04
CA GLU A 117 -16.70 -0.45 -4.58
C GLU A 117 -15.49 -1.03 -3.85
N ASN A 118 -15.02 -2.21 -4.26
CA ASN A 118 -13.88 -2.88 -3.65
C ASN A 118 -12.56 -2.14 -3.96
N ILE A 119 -12.42 -1.60 -5.17
CA ILE A 119 -11.30 -0.74 -5.54
C ILE A 119 -11.33 0.51 -4.67
N MET A 120 -12.42 1.27 -4.66
CA MET A 120 -12.54 2.51 -3.86
C MET A 120 -12.24 2.27 -2.39
N TYR A 121 -12.86 1.26 -1.76
CA TYR A 121 -12.62 0.93 -0.35
C TYR A 121 -11.15 0.66 -0.01
N ARG A 122 -10.43 -0.06 -0.89
CA ARG A 122 -9.01 -0.37 -0.67
C ARG A 122 -8.12 0.88 -0.75
N PHE A 123 -8.43 1.80 -1.65
CA PHE A 123 -7.64 3.03 -1.82
C PHE A 123 -7.99 4.09 -0.79
N GLU A 124 -9.27 4.30 -0.48
CA GLU A 124 -9.71 5.24 0.56
C GLU A 124 -9.14 4.87 1.92
N LYS A 125 -9.13 3.57 2.27
CA LYS A 125 -8.48 3.10 3.50
C LYS A 125 -6.97 3.33 3.49
N ALA A 126 -6.31 3.22 2.34
CA ALA A 126 -4.88 3.47 2.22
C ALA A 126 -4.55 4.98 2.26
N GLU A 127 -5.42 5.81 1.66
CA GLU A 127 -5.36 7.27 1.64
C GLU A 127 -5.59 7.84 3.05
N ASP A 128 -6.55 7.29 3.81
CA ASP A 128 -6.80 7.62 5.22
C ASP A 128 -5.57 7.34 6.11
N ILE A 129 -4.91 6.20 5.90
CA ILE A 129 -3.66 5.87 6.61
C ILE A 129 -2.55 6.85 6.24
N GLN A 130 -2.41 7.20 4.95
CA GLN A 130 -1.36 8.11 4.50
C GLN A 130 -1.59 9.54 5.02
N GLY A 131 -2.83 10.05 4.93
CA GLY A 131 -3.23 11.33 5.51
C GLY A 131 -2.97 11.38 7.01
N SER A 132 -3.33 10.31 7.72
CA SER A 132 -3.02 10.19 9.16
C SER A 132 -1.51 10.22 9.45
N ILE A 133 -0.68 9.59 8.61
CA ILE A 133 0.79 9.66 8.73
C ILE A 133 1.30 11.08 8.52
N ASP A 134 0.76 11.80 7.54
CA ASP A 134 1.14 13.19 7.24
C ASP A 134 0.71 14.17 8.35
N GLU A 135 -0.45 13.95 8.98
CA GLU A 135 -0.86 14.69 10.16
C GLU A 135 0.08 14.48 11.34
N ILE A 136 0.48 13.23 11.59
CA ILE A 136 1.42 12.91 12.68
C ILE A 136 2.79 13.53 12.40
N ALA A 137 3.26 13.48 11.14
CA ALA A 137 4.51 14.11 10.73
C ALA A 137 4.48 15.61 11.04
N SER A 138 3.42 16.30 10.64
CA SER A 138 3.23 17.74 10.90
C SER A 138 3.22 18.05 12.41
N LYS A 139 2.48 17.26 13.21
CA LYS A 139 2.46 17.41 14.67
C LYS A 139 3.83 17.18 15.31
N LEU A 140 4.58 16.17 14.86
CA LEU A 140 5.94 15.89 15.35
C LEU A 140 6.92 17.03 15.02
N GLU A 141 6.77 17.67 13.86
CA GLU A 141 7.59 18.83 13.49
C GLU A 141 7.33 20.04 14.40
N GLU A 142 6.15 20.15 15.00
CA GLU A 142 5.77 21.24 15.91
C GLU A 142 6.18 20.99 17.37
N ILE A 143 6.10 19.74 17.84
CA ILE A 143 6.37 19.35 19.23
C ILE A 143 7.79 19.77 19.67
N MET A 144 7.89 20.25 20.91
CA MET A 144 9.15 20.66 21.58
C MET A 144 9.41 19.84 22.86
N ASN A 145 8.71 18.72 23.05
CA ASN A 145 8.82 17.84 24.19
C ASN A 145 8.95 16.38 23.74
N VAL A 146 9.97 15.68 24.24
CA VAL A 146 10.29 14.29 23.88
C VAL A 146 9.20 13.31 24.32
N GLU A 147 8.65 13.48 25.53
CA GLU A 147 7.60 12.61 26.08
C GLU A 147 6.27 12.81 25.37
N GLU A 148 5.97 14.05 24.98
CA GLU A 148 4.78 14.37 24.18
C GLU A 148 4.86 13.73 22.79
N ALA A 149 6.04 13.78 22.16
CA ALA A 149 6.28 13.12 20.87
C ALA A 149 6.12 11.60 20.97
N ARG A 150 6.68 10.98 22.02
CA ARG A 150 6.53 9.53 22.26
C ARG A 150 5.07 9.16 22.48
N THR A 151 4.34 9.96 23.26
CA THR A 151 2.91 9.76 23.52
C THR A 151 2.10 9.83 22.24
N LEU A 152 2.32 10.86 21.41
CA LEU A 152 1.67 11.02 20.12
C LEU A 152 1.89 9.79 19.21
N ILE A 153 3.12 9.26 19.15
CA ILE A 153 3.40 8.08 18.33
C ILE A 153 2.69 6.85 18.89
N SER A 154 2.78 6.61 20.19
CA SER A 154 2.21 5.42 20.84
C SER A 154 0.67 5.36 20.78
N GLN A 155 -0.01 6.51 20.76
CA GLN A 155 -1.47 6.59 20.74
C GLN A 155 -2.04 6.53 19.31
N SER A 156 -1.20 6.64 18.29
CA SER A 156 -1.65 6.70 16.91
C SER A 156 -1.83 5.31 16.30
N LYS A 157 -3.09 4.97 16.01
CA LYS A 157 -3.44 3.73 15.28
C LYS A 157 -2.84 3.69 13.86
N ALA A 158 -2.58 4.84 13.25
CA ALA A 158 -2.06 4.88 11.88
C ALA A 158 -0.61 4.36 11.78
N ILE A 159 0.18 4.47 12.85
CA ILE A 159 1.59 4.05 12.90
C ILE A 159 1.86 2.97 13.95
N GLU A 160 0.83 2.27 14.41
CA GLU A 160 0.92 1.14 15.35
C GLU A 160 1.82 0.02 14.80
N ASN A 161 1.86 -0.15 13.47
CA ASN A 161 2.71 -1.15 12.83
C ASN A 161 4.04 -0.56 12.32
N LYS A 162 5.08 -1.41 12.32
CA LYS A 162 6.43 -1.05 11.88
C LYS A 162 6.47 -0.52 10.43
N THR A 163 5.64 -1.04 9.54
CA THR A 163 5.61 -0.62 8.13
C THR A 163 5.19 0.84 7.98
N ASN A 164 4.12 1.25 8.67
CA ASN A 164 3.64 2.63 8.65
C ASN A 164 4.58 3.56 9.42
N LEU A 165 5.23 3.08 10.48
CA LEU A 165 6.29 3.83 11.16
C LEU A 165 7.49 4.10 10.25
N LEU A 166 7.88 3.14 9.40
CA LEU A 166 8.91 3.35 8.38
C LEU A 166 8.49 4.36 7.30
N LYS A 167 7.20 4.39 6.94
CA LYS A 167 6.65 5.43 6.04
C LYS A 167 6.73 6.81 6.69
N LEU A 168 6.38 6.93 7.97
CA LEU A 168 6.53 8.17 8.74
C LEU A 168 7.99 8.63 8.77
N ALA A 169 8.93 7.73 9.04
CA ALA A 169 10.36 8.05 9.04
C ALA A 169 10.81 8.58 7.68
N LYS A 170 10.40 7.94 6.58
CA LYS A 170 10.68 8.39 5.22
C LYS A 170 10.08 9.78 4.96
N ARG A 171 8.84 10.03 5.40
CA ARG A 171 8.15 11.33 5.26
C ARG A 171 8.86 12.46 6.01
N LEU A 172 9.48 12.15 7.15
CA LEU A 172 10.27 13.07 7.97
C LEU A 172 11.74 13.14 7.54
N ASN A 173 12.12 12.48 6.44
CA ASN A 173 13.51 12.36 5.96
C ASN A 173 14.49 11.79 7.02
N VAL A 174 14.01 10.87 7.87
CA VAL A 174 14.82 10.16 8.85
C VAL A 174 15.26 8.82 8.26
N PHE A 175 16.57 8.63 8.13
CA PHE A 175 17.15 7.37 7.68
C PHE A 175 17.13 6.34 8.81
N ILE A 176 16.52 5.19 8.55
CA ILE A 176 16.30 4.15 9.54
C ILE A 176 16.69 2.80 8.97
N ASP A 177 17.39 2.02 9.77
CA ASP A 177 17.68 0.62 9.47
C ASP A 177 16.37 -0.19 9.47
N ARG A 178 16.09 -0.85 8.35
CA ARG A 178 14.89 -1.67 8.17
C ARG A 178 14.84 -2.85 9.15
N GLU A 179 15.98 -3.30 9.66
CA GLU A 179 16.06 -4.40 10.64
C GLU A 179 15.78 -3.93 12.08
N ALA A 180 15.86 -2.62 12.35
CA ALA A 180 15.68 -2.06 13.68
C ALA A 180 14.32 -2.38 14.30
N THR A 181 14.26 -2.47 15.63
CA THR A 181 13.01 -2.74 16.35
C THR A 181 12.08 -1.53 16.31
N TYR A 182 10.77 -1.72 16.53
CA TYR A 182 9.81 -0.62 16.54
C TYR A 182 10.25 0.52 17.48
N GLU A 183 10.62 0.20 18.71
CA GLU A 183 11.10 1.18 19.70
C GLU A 183 12.35 1.93 19.20
N THR A 184 13.31 1.22 18.61
CA THR A 184 14.51 1.84 18.04
C THR A 184 14.17 2.83 16.93
N ILE A 185 13.15 2.51 16.12
CA ILE A 185 12.68 3.38 15.04
C ILE A 185 12.03 4.63 15.62
N VAL A 186 11.15 4.48 16.63
CA VAL A 186 10.52 5.60 17.35
C VAL A 186 11.59 6.54 17.93
N ASP A 187 12.57 5.97 18.64
CA ASP A 187 13.65 6.74 19.25
C ASP A 187 14.44 7.54 18.22
N ASN A 188 14.75 6.94 17.07
CA ASN A 188 15.48 7.62 16.00
C ASN A 188 14.66 8.76 15.38
N ILE A 189 13.36 8.57 15.16
CA ILE A 189 12.47 9.65 14.67
C ILE A 189 12.48 10.81 15.67
N ILE A 190 12.27 10.54 16.96
CA ILE A 190 12.23 11.58 18.00
C ILE A 190 13.57 12.31 18.12
N LYS A 191 14.69 11.58 18.11
CA LYS A 191 16.05 12.17 18.16
C LYS A 191 16.34 13.08 16.96
N SER A 192 15.92 12.65 15.77
CA SER A 192 16.20 13.37 14.52
C SER A 192 15.29 14.57 14.29
N VAL A 193 14.05 14.53 14.75
CA VAL A 193 13.06 15.59 14.51
C VAL A 193 12.95 16.52 15.73
N VAL A 194 12.61 15.96 16.88
CA VAL A 194 12.24 16.73 18.08
C VAL A 194 13.49 17.18 18.84
N GLU A 195 14.40 16.27 19.19
CA GLU A 195 15.60 16.66 19.95
C GLU A 195 16.54 17.56 19.14
N ALA A 196 16.68 17.31 17.83
CA ALA A 196 17.49 18.16 16.95
C ALA A 196 16.94 19.60 16.93
N LYS A 197 15.62 19.76 16.90
CA LYS A 197 14.94 21.05 16.98
C LYS A 197 15.16 21.72 18.34
N ILE A 198 15.00 20.99 19.45
CA ILE A 198 15.26 21.49 20.80
C ILE A 198 16.72 21.99 20.91
N ARG A 199 17.69 21.18 20.48
CA ARG A 199 19.12 21.56 20.46
C ARG A 199 19.35 22.84 19.64
N SER A 200 18.79 22.91 18.44
CA SER A 200 18.91 24.09 17.57
C SER A 200 18.29 25.35 18.20
N TYR A 201 17.16 25.20 18.89
CA TYR A 201 16.50 26.30 19.60
C TYR A 201 17.33 26.83 20.78
N VAL A 202 17.86 25.92 21.61
CA VAL A 202 18.74 26.28 22.74
C VAL A 202 19.97 27.04 22.25
N ILE A 203 20.65 26.55 21.20
CA ILE A 203 21.82 27.20 20.60
C ILE A 203 21.47 28.61 20.10
N ARG A 204 20.34 28.77 19.40
CA ARG A 204 19.91 30.08 18.86
C ARG A 204 19.50 31.08 19.92
N LYS A 205 18.96 30.63 21.06
CA LYS A 205 18.52 31.52 22.14
C LYS A 205 19.61 31.88 23.16
N LYS A 206 20.82 31.31 23.06
CA LYS A 206 21.91 31.52 24.03
C LYS A 206 21.42 31.38 25.48
N LEU A 207 20.70 30.31 25.78
CA LEU A 207 20.59 29.81 27.16
C LEU A 207 21.84 29.01 27.50
#